data_AF-A0A5A9NFV0-F1
#
_entry.id   AF-A0A5A9NFV0-F1
#
_cell.length_a   1.000
_cell.length_b   1.000
_cell.length_c   1.000
_cell.angle_alpha   90.00
_cell.angle_beta   90.00
_cell.angle_gamma   90.00
#
_symmetry.space_group_name_H-M   'P 1'
#
loop_
_entity.id
_entity.type
_entity.pdbx_description
1 polymer ?
#
loop_
_entity_poly.entity_id
_entity_poly.type
_entity_poly.pdbx_seq_one_letter_code
_entity_poly.pdbx_strand_id
1 'polypeptide(L)'
;MERRQMVRVVVDEMRRYDPNPTRSQCLTVVRNIIRQYPKSFADMAPNGTLLSGGYSSLLIQVKNRIENLNRPASCMRHRSSKSSSTNRRRPSDNYGCTRFQADLPTEEADETVEQKRITLVDIYSQGGAAGAERADVKNLMKLTFCLQLHQINALPPPDVEDMRSKWPFLFIPKFIYAHFELLTDISVLRTLEISMEECGRTITHYFTRKPTNNDIKNVLSKGEDDKMALCVVQLLMAHFGENLTGLFLFTDLMLRQTLMYLQVLA
;
A
#
# COMPACT_ATOMS: atom_id res chain seq x y z
N MET A 1 -36.62 -0.84 -8.24
CA MET A 1 -35.44 -0.70 -9.14
C MET A 1 -34.35 0.05 -8.38
N GLU A 2 -33.14 -0.49 -8.25
CA GLU A 2 -32.04 0.24 -7.60
C GLU A 2 -31.62 1.45 -8.44
N ARG A 3 -31.36 2.60 -7.79
CA ARG A 3 -30.95 3.87 -8.42
C ARG A 3 -29.79 3.69 -9.42
N ARG A 4 -28.82 2.82 -9.11
CA ARG A 4 -27.68 2.51 -9.99
C ARG A 4 -28.10 1.84 -11.30
N GLN A 5 -29.09 0.95 -11.26
CA GLN A 5 -29.58 0.28 -12.47
C GLN A 5 -30.33 1.26 -13.37
N MET A 6 -31.12 2.17 -12.79
CA MET A 6 -31.76 3.26 -13.53
C MET A 6 -30.71 4.13 -14.24
N VAL A 7 -29.64 4.55 -13.53
CA VAL A 7 -28.56 5.36 -14.13
C VAL A 7 -27.93 4.65 -15.32
N ARG A 8 -27.72 3.33 -15.26
CA ARG A 8 -27.19 2.55 -16.40
C ARG A 8 -28.11 2.65 -17.61
N VAL A 9 -29.40 2.34 -17.43
CA VAL A 9 -30.40 2.38 -18.52
C VAL A 9 -30.50 3.77 -19.13
N VAL A 10 -30.57 4.81 -18.29
CA VAL A 10 -30.66 6.21 -18.77
C VAL A 10 -29.41 6.60 -19.55
N VAL A 11 -28.21 6.27 -19.05
CA VAL A 11 -26.97 6.59 -19.76
C VAL A 11 -26.85 5.81 -21.07
N ASP A 12 -27.25 4.54 -21.10
CA ASP A 12 -27.20 3.72 -22.31
C ASP A 12 -28.15 4.29 -23.38
N GLU A 13 -29.35 4.75 -23.01
CA GLU A 13 -30.27 5.44 -23.93
C GLU A 13 -29.72 6.80 -24.39
N MET A 14 -29.20 7.63 -23.47
CA MET A 14 -28.60 8.92 -23.84
C MET A 14 -27.45 8.77 -24.84
N ARG A 15 -26.63 7.72 -24.67
CA ARG A 15 -25.46 7.45 -25.51
C ARG A 15 -25.79 6.90 -26.89
N ARG A 16 -27.04 6.49 -27.14
CA ARG A 16 -27.51 6.18 -28.51
C ARG A 16 -27.59 7.42 -29.39
N TYR A 17 -27.81 8.59 -28.80
CA TYR A 17 -27.94 9.86 -29.52
C TYR A 17 -26.63 10.66 -29.55
N ASP A 18 -25.93 10.71 -28.42
CA ASP A 18 -24.64 11.38 -28.28
C ASP A 18 -23.72 10.53 -27.41
N PRO A 19 -22.60 9.99 -27.93
CA PRO A 19 -21.68 9.18 -27.14
C PRO A 19 -21.08 9.91 -25.92
N ASN A 20 -21.00 11.25 -25.96
CA ASN A 20 -20.42 12.09 -24.91
C ASN A 20 -21.24 13.36 -24.65
N PRO A 21 -22.47 13.22 -24.10
CA PRO A 21 -23.36 14.36 -23.93
C PRO A 21 -22.78 15.33 -22.91
N THR A 22 -22.86 16.62 -23.22
CA THR A 22 -22.42 17.73 -22.38
C THR A 22 -23.14 17.74 -21.03
N ARG A 23 -22.58 18.47 -20.06
CA ARG A 23 -23.19 18.59 -18.72
C ARG A 23 -24.59 19.20 -18.77
N SER A 24 -24.85 20.16 -19.66
CA SER A 24 -26.17 20.79 -19.83
C SER A 24 -27.21 19.83 -20.40
N GLN A 25 -26.83 18.99 -21.38
CA GLN A 25 -27.69 17.93 -21.91
C GLN A 25 -28.03 16.89 -20.81
N CYS A 26 -27.03 16.45 -20.04
CA CYS A 26 -27.25 15.54 -18.91
C CYS A 26 -28.19 16.16 -17.86
N LEU A 27 -27.98 17.44 -17.53
CA LEU A 27 -28.79 18.17 -16.57
C LEU A 27 -30.26 18.26 -17.00
N THR A 28 -30.53 18.44 -18.29
CA THR A 28 -31.90 18.50 -18.84
C THR A 28 -32.64 17.19 -18.59
N VAL A 29 -32.00 16.05 -18.88
CA VAL A 29 -32.57 14.71 -18.63
C VAL A 29 -32.80 14.48 -17.14
N VAL A 30 -31.81 14.80 -16.31
CA VAL A 30 -31.88 14.62 -14.85
C VAL A 30 -33.01 15.46 -14.22
N ARG A 31 -33.17 16.72 -14.64
CA ARG A 31 -34.27 17.58 -14.18
C ARG A 31 -35.64 16.99 -14.54
N ASN A 32 -35.77 16.42 -15.74
CA ASN A 32 -37.02 15.78 -16.16
C ASN A 32 -37.35 14.55 -15.32
N ILE A 33 -36.35 13.72 -14.99
CA ILE A 33 -36.52 12.54 -14.12
C ILE A 33 -36.98 12.98 -12.73
N ILE A 34 -36.33 13.99 -12.15
CA ILE A 34 -36.67 14.48 -10.81
C ILE A 34 -38.04 15.14 -10.78
N ARG A 35 -38.42 15.85 -11.84
CA ARG A 35 -39.78 16.43 -11.95
C ARG A 35 -40.86 15.35 -11.92
N GLN A 36 -40.61 14.19 -12.53
CA GLN A 36 -41.56 13.08 -12.54
C GLN A 36 -41.53 12.26 -11.25
N TYR A 37 -40.35 12.08 -10.65
CA TYR A 37 -40.16 11.19 -9.49
C TYR A 37 -39.31 11.85 -8.39
N PRO A 38 -39.80 12.94 -7.78
CA PRO A 38 -39.00 13.73 -6.85
C PRO A 38 -38.62 12.92 -5.61
N LYS A 39 -39.54 12.15 -5.03
CA LYS A 39 -39.30 11.35 -3.82
C LYS A 39 -38.25 10.24 -4.01
N SER A 40 -38.01 9.81 -5.25
CA SER A 40 -37.11 8.69 -5.54
C SER A 40 -35.70 9.14 -5.89
N PHE A 41 -35.55 10.31 -6.53
CA PHE A 41 -34.28 10.72 -7.13
C PHE A 41 -33.81 12.12 -6.75
N ALA A 42 -34.64 12.95 -6.12
CA ALA A 42 -34.23 14.27 -5.70
C ALA A 42 -33.34 14.22 -4.45
N ASP A 43 -32.37 15.11 -4.39
CA ASP A 43 -31.62 15.42 -3.18
C ASP A 43 -32.54 16.22 -2.24
N MET A 44 -32.99 15.57 -1.16
CA MET A 44 -33.85 16.18 -0.14
C MET A 44 -33.07 16.36 1.16
N ALA A 45 -33.31 17.49 1.82
CA ALA A 45 -32.86 17.72 3.19
C ALA A 45 -33.71 16.90 4.18
N PRO A 46 -33.25 16.71 5.44
CA PRO A 46 -34.00 15.97 6.45
C PRO A 46 -35.42 16.53 6.72
N ASN A 47 -35.62 17.81 6.46
CA ASN A 47 -36.91 18.50 6.57
C ASN A 47 -37.80 18.39 5.32
N GLY A 48 -37.41 17.60 4.32
CA GLY A 48 -38.16 17.39 3.07
C GLY A 48 -38.00 18.48 2.01
N THR A 49 -37.15 19.49 2.23
CA THR A 49 -36.88 20.55 1.24
C THR A 49 -35.84 20.13 0.21
N LEU A 50 -35.94 20.65 -1.03
CA LEU A 50 -35.01 20.33 -2.13
C LEU A 50 -33.64 21.00 -1.91
N LEU A 51 -32.57 20.20 -1.92
CA LEU A 51 -31.20 20.70 -1.83
C LEU A 51 -30.72 21.20 -3.18
N SER A 52 -30.52 22.52 -3.35
CA SER A 52 -29.88 23.12 -4.53
C SER A 52 -30.46 22.59 -5.87
N GLY A 53 -31.78 22.62 -6.00
CA GLY A 53 -32.51 22.11 -7.18
C GLY A 53 -32.71 20.58 -7.22
N GLY A 54 -32.17 19.84 -6.26
CA GLY A 54 -32.44 18.42 -6.03
C GLY A 54 -31.73 17.46 -7.00
N TYR A 55 -30.88 17.94 -7.90
CA TYR A 55 -30.34 17.12 -9.00
C TYR A 55 -28.86 16.78 -8.93
N SER A 56 -28.14 17.27 -7.92
CA SER A 56 -26.68 17.24 -7.87
C SER A 56 -26.14 15.81 -7.87
N SER A 57 -26.64 14.95 -6.98
CA SER A 57 -26.13 13.58 -6.85
C SER A 57 -26.44 12.73 -8.09
N LEU A 58 -27.63 12.89 -8.69
CA LEU A 58 -28.01 12.15 -9.88
C LEU A 58 -27.21 12.61 -11.10
N LEU A 59 -26.99 13.91 -11.25
CA LEU A 59 -26.16 14.47 -12.32
C LEU A 59 -24.72 13.96 -12.25
N ILE A 60 -24.13 13.91 -11.05
CA ILE A 60 -22.79 13.36 -10.84
C ILE A 60 -22.74 11.89 -11.26
N GLN A 61 -23.71 11.07 -10.83
CA GLN A 61 -23.76 9.65 -11.17
C GLN A 61 -23.87 9.43 -12.69
N VAL A 62 -24.72 10.19 -13.38
CA VAL A 62 -24.88 10.13 -14.84
C VAL A 62 -23.58 10.52 -15.53
N LYS A 63 -22.95 11.63 -15.12
CA LYS A 63 -21.70 12.10 -15.73
C LYS A 63 -20.53 11.16 -15.53
N ASN A 64 -20.32 10.68 -14.31
CA ASN A 64 -19.26 9.73 -14.00
C ASN A 64 -19.42 8.45 -14.82
N ARG A 65 -20.66 7.97 -15.03
CA ARG A 65 -20.90 6.78 -15.84
C ARG A 65 -20.56 7.00 -17.32
N ILE A 66 -20.93 8.15 -17.89
CA ILE A 66 -20.56 8.52 -19.27
C ILE A 66 -19.04 8.59 -19.42
N GLU A 67 -18.36 9.26 -18.49
CA GLU A 67 -16.89 9.38 -18.49
C GLU A 67 -16.21 8.02 -18.38
N ASN A 68 -16.72 7.14 -17.51
CA ASN A 68 -16.22 5.78 -17.36
C ASN A 68 -16.40 4.95 -18.65
N LEU A 69 -17.50 5.15 -19.39
CA LEU A 69 -17.76 4.46 -20.65
C LEU A 69 -16.96 5.04 -21.83
N ASN A 70 -16.60 6.31 -21.77
CA ASN A 70 -15.79 6.99 -22.77
C ASN A 70 -14.28 6.83 -22.52
N ARG A 71 -13.90 6.19 -21.41
CA ARG A 71 -12.50 5.94 -21.07
C ARG A 71 -11.89 5.00 -22.12
N PRO A 72 -10.77 5.37 -22.78
CA PRO A 72 -10.18 4.55 -23.83
C PRO A 72 -9.74 3.18 -23.29
N ALA A 73 -10.00 2.14 -24.08
CA ALA A 73 -9.64 0.75 -23.77
C ALA A 73 -8.13 0.49 -23.63
N SER A 74 -7.28 1.52 -23.79
CA SER A 74 -5.86 1.49 -23.44
C SER A 74 -5.63 1.00 -22.00
N CYS A 75 -6.56 1.27 -21.08
CA CYS A 75 -6.46 0.78 -19.70
C CYS A 75 -6.78 -0.73 -19.58
N MET A 76 -7.50 -1.33 -20.53
CA MET A 76 -7.79 -2.78 -20.55
C MET A 76 -6.78 -3.59 -21.37
N ARG A 77 -6.13 -3.00 -22.37
CA ARG A 77 -5.14 -3.69 -23.23
C ARG A 77 -3.80 -3.98 -22.55
N HIS A 78 -3.49 -3.34 -21.42
CA HIS A 78 -2.29 -3.68 -20.64
C HIS A 78 -2.35 -5.06 -19.95
N ARG A 79 -3.50 -5.76 -20.00
CA ARG A 79 -3.62 -7.13 -19.46
C ARG A 79 -3.27 -8.24 -20.46
N SER A 80 -3.03 -7.94 -21.73
CA SER A 80 -2.77 -8.98 -22.73
C SER A 80 -1.88 -8.47 -23.86
N SER A 81 -0.70 -9.10 -23.97
CA SER A 81 0.34 -9.04 -25.02
C SER A 81 1.48 -8.00 -24.92
N LYS A 82 2.61 -8.48 -24.36
CA LYS A 82 3.98 -8.59 -24.92
C LYS A 82 4.56 -7.53 -25.89
N SER A 83 5.86 -7.31 -25.65
CA SER A 83 6.97 -7.09 -26.59
C SER A 83 7.41 -5.67 -26.96
N SER A 84 8.72 -5.50 -26.81
CA SER A 84 9.65 -4.60 -27.49
C SER A 84 9.52 -3.07 -27.31
N SER A 85 10.58 -2.58 -26.67
CA SER A 85 11.36 -1.38 -27.00
C SER A 85 10.83 0.00 -26.60
N THR A 86 11.77 0.65 -25.90
CA THR A 86 12.08 2.09 -25.83
C THR A 86 11.05 3.03 -25.21
N ASN A 87 11.40 3.44 -23.99
CA ASN A 87 11.08 4.72 -23.35
C ASN A 87 9.61 5.12 -23.36
N ARG A 88 8.79 4.58 -22.44
CA ARG A 88 7.58 5.26 -21.98
C ARG A 88 7.36 5.04 -20.49
N ARG A 89 7.43 6.16 -19.76
CA ARG A 89 6.91 6.49 -18.41
C ARG A 89 6.43 5.30 -17.57
N ARG A 90 7.05 5.17 -16.39
CA ARG A 90 6.75 4.19 -15.32
C ARG A 90 5.24 3.95 -15.21
N PRO A 91 4.77 2.69 -15.35
CA PRO A 91 3.38 2.34 -15.07
C PRO A 91 3.03 2.80 -13.65
N SER A 92 1.90 3.51 -13.52
CA SER A 92 1.34 3.90 -12.22
C SER A 92 0.99 2.69 -11.32
N ASP A 93 1.02 1.48 -11.89
CA ASP A 93 0.69 0.20 -11.24
C ASP A 93 1.89 -0.46 -10.54
N ASN A 94 3.06 0.16 -10.56
CA ASN A 94 4.24 -0.40 -9.88
C ASN A 94 4.28 -0.11 -8.38
N TYR A 95 3.37 0.70 -7.82
CA TYR A 95 3.33 1.05 -6.38
C TYR A 95 4.70 1.45 -5.78
N GLY A 96 5.54 2.14 -6.56
CA GLY A 96 6.90 2.52 -6.14
C GLY A 96 7.99 1.47 -6.37
N CYS A 97 7.65 0.25 -6.82
CA CYS A 97 8.60 -0.79 -7.20
C CYS A 97 9.31 -0.45 -8.51
N THR A 98 10.58 -0.12 -8.43
CA THR A 98 11.43 0.14 -9.60
C THR A 98 11.81 -1.14 -10.33
N ARG A 99 11.80 -2.29 -9.64
CA ARG A 99 12.15 -3.62 -10.18
C ARG A 99 11.04 -4.65 -10.04
N PHE A 100 9.82 -4.28 -10.46
CA PHE A 100 8.62 -5.12 -10.31
C PHE A 100 8.65 -6.43 -11.14
N GLN A 101 9.43 -6.47 -12.21
CA GLN A 101 9.66 -7.68 -13.01
C GLN A 101 11.15 -7.72 -13.33
N ALA A 102 11.92 -8.39 -12.46
CA ALA A 102 13.35 -8.53 -12.64
C ALA A 102 13.65 -9.77 -13.50
N ASP A 103 14.29 -9.55 -14.65
CA ASP A 103 14.79 -10.64 -15.50
C ASP A 103 16.02 -11.30 -14.85
N LEU A 104 16.27 -12.57 -15.16
CA LEU A 104 17.49 -13.27 -14.73
C LEU A 104 18.73 -12.52 -15.20
N PRO A 105 19.82 -12.48 -14.40
CA PRO A 105 21.11 -12.01 -14.89
C PRO A 105 21.52 -12.81 -16.14
N THR A 106 22.06 -12.13 -17.15
CA THR A 106 22.42 -12.73 -18.46
C THR A 106 23.37 -13.94 -18.34
N GLU A 107 24.13 -14.03 -17.25
CA GLU A 107 25.12 -15.10 -17.00
C GLU A 107 24.54 -16.32 -16.25
N GLU A 108 23.29 -16.26 -15.76
CA GLU A 108 22.72 -17.30 -14.91
C GLU A 108 21.51 -17.98 -15.55
N ALA A 109 21.54 -19.32 -15.61
CA ALA A 109 20.40 -20.15 -16.01
C ALA A 109 19.45 -20.39 -14.83
N ASP A 110 18.17 -20.64 -15.11
CA ASP A 110 17.13 -20.93 -14.10
C ASP A 110 17.54 -22.06 -13.14
N GLU A 111 18.14 -23.13 -13.66
CA GLU A 111 18.62 -24.27 -12.86
C GLU A 111 19.70 -23.86 -11.85
N THR A 112 20.60 -22.97 -12.24
CA THR A 112 21.66 -22.44 -11.37
C THR A 112 21.09 -21.57 -10.25
N VAL A 113 20.04 -20.79 -10.53
CA VAL A 113 19.38 -19.95 -9.53
C VAL A 113 18.58 -20.79 -8.54
N GLU A 114 17.90 -21.84 -9.00
CA GLU A 114 17.19 -22.78 -8.12
C GLU A 114 18.16 -23.54 -7.20
N GLN A 115 19.33 -23.95 -7.71
CA GLN A 115 20.35 -24.58 -6.87
C GLN A 115 20.84 -23.65 -5.74
N LYS A 116 20.99 -22.35 -6.01
CA LYS A 116 21.33 -21.34 -4.99
C LYS A 116 20.22 -21.18 -3.96
N ARG A 117 18.94 -21.26 -4.37
CA ARG A 117 17.81 -21.26 -3.44
C ARG A 117 17.85 -22.48 -2.52
N ILE A 118 18.13 -23.67 -3.06
CA ILE A 118 18.26 -24.90 -2.25
C ILE A 118 19.38 -24.72 -1.21
N THR A 119 20.54 -24.20 -1.62
CA THR A 119 21.64 -23.90 -0.67
C THR A 119 21.21 -22.95 0.45
N LEU A 120 20.41 -21.92 0.16
CA LEU A 120 19.88 -21.02 1.20
C LEU A 120 18.99 -21.77 2.21
N VAL A 121 18.13 -22.67 1.73
CA VAL A 121 17.28 -23.50 2.61
C VAL A 121 18.14 -24.43 3.47
N ASP A 122 19.17 -25.04 2.91
CA ASP A 122 20.09 -25.93 3.65
C ASP A 122 20.90 -25.18 4.71
N ILE A 123 21.38 -23.98 4.42
CA ILE A 123 22.07 -23.15 5.40
C ILE A 123 21.12 -22.83 6.58
N TYR A 124 19.87 -22.50 6.28
CA TYR A 124 18.88 -22.21 7.30
C TYR A 124 18.49 -23.45 8.11
N SER A 125 18.35 -24.62 7.49
CA SER A 125 18.00 -25.85 8.21
C SER A 125 19.08 -26.27 9.21
N GLN A 126 20.35 -26.01 8.90
CA GLN A 126 21.48 -26.33 9.78
C GLN A 126 21.69 -25.32 10.91
N GLY A 127 21.48 -24.02 10.65
CA GLY A 127 21.87 -22.93 11.55
C GLY A 127 20.73 -22.01 12.00
N GLY A 128 19.52 -22.24 11.52
CA GLY A 128 18.37 -21.35 11.70
C GLY A 128 18.69 -19.91 11.30
N ALA A 129 18.14 -18.97 12.06
CA ALA A 129 18.37 -17.54 11.85
C ALA A 129 19.85 -17.12 12.01
N ALA A 130 20.68 -17.86 12.76
CA ALA A 130 22.10 -17.55 12.90
C ALA A 130 22.88 -17.74 11.58
N GLY A 131 22.32 -18.51 10.63
CA GLY A 131 22.86 -18.62 9.27
C GLY A 131 22.93 -17.28 8.53
N ALA A 132 22.16 -16.26 8.95
CA ALA A 132 22.14 -14.92 8.34
C ALA A 132 23.47 -14.17 8.39
N GLU A 133 24.37 -14.58 9.28
CA GLU A 133 25.70 -13.98 9.44
C GLU A 133 26.78 -14.65 8.60
N ARG A 134 26.45 -15.72 7.87
CA ARG A 134 27.38 -16.28 6.89
C ARG A 134 27.60 -15.29 5.74
N ALA A 135 28.86 -15.15 5.33
CA ALA A 135 29.27 -14.16 4.33
C ALA A 135 28.64 -14.40 2.94
N ASP A 136 28.37 -15.66 2.60
CA ASP A 136 27.81 -16.09 1.32
C ASP A 136 26.30 -15.85 1.21
N VAL A 137 25.54 -15.92 2.32
CA VAL A 137 24.08 -15.78 2.33
C VAL A 137 23.62 -14.46 1.74
N LYS A 138 24.29 -13.34 2.05
CA LYS A 138 23.94 -12.03 1.47
C LYS A 138 24.05 -12.03 -0.06
N ASN A 139 25.09 -12.64 -0.59
CA ASN A 139 25.30 -12.72 -2.04
C ASN A 139 24.30 -13.69 -2.67
N LEU A 140 24.06 -14.85 -2.06
CA LEU A 140 23.06 -15.81 -2.52
C LEU A 140 21.65 -15.20 -2.57
N MET A 141 21.24 -14.46 -1.53
CA MET A 141 19.97 -13.73 -1.50
C MET A 141 19.86 -12.70 -2.64
N LYS A 142 20.96 -12.02 -2.98
CA LYS A 142 20.99 -11.07 -4.10
C LYS A 142 20.88 -11.76 -5.46
N LEU A 143 21.64 -12.83 -5.68
CA LEU A 143 21.65 -13.59 -6.94
C LEU A 143 20.29 -14.27 -7.20
N THR A 144 19.60 -14.66 -6.15
CA THR A 144 18.29 -15.31 -6.22
C THR A 144 17.10 -14.34 -6.22
N PHE A 145 17.34 -13.03 -6.24
CA PHE A 145 16.28 -12.01 -6.13
C PHE A 145 15.16 -12.17 -7.17
N CYS A 146 15.53 -12.43 -8.44
CA CYS A 146 14.54 -12.58 -9.52
C CYS A 146 13.61 -13.77 -9.25
N LEU A 147 14.15 -14.88 -8.74
CA LEU A 147 13.38 -16.06 -8.38
C LEU A 147 12.50 -15.82 -7.15
N GLN A 148 12.99 -15.09 -6.13
CA GLN A 148 12.18 -14.66 -4.98
C GLN A 148 10.95 -13.90 -5.46
N LEU A 149 11.15 -12.89 -6.31
CA LEU A 149 10.07 -12.04 -6.83
C LEU A 149 9.07 -12.85 -7.67
N HIS A 150 9.56 -13.75 -8.53
CA HIS A 150 8.73 -14.62 -9.34
C HIS A 150 7.83 -15.53 -8.47
N GLN A 151 8.39 -16.12 -7.41
CA GLN A 151 7.64 -17.00 -6.51
C GLN A 151 6.68 -16.24 -5.61
N ILE A 152 7.05 -15.04 -5.10
CA ILE A 152 6.16 -14.17 -4.32
C ILE A 152 4.94 -13.73 -5.15
N ASN A 153 5.17 -13.37 -6.41
CA ASN A 153 4.13 -12.89 -7.32
C ASN A 153 3.41 -14.01 -8.08
N ALA A 154 3.61 -15.27 -7.69
CA ALA A 154 2.94 -16.40 -8.33
C ALA A 154 1.42 -16.28 -8.20
N LEU A 155 0.70 -16.84 -9.19
CA LEU A 155 -0.76 -16.91 -9.21
C LEU A 155 -1.18 -18.38 -9.29
N PRO A 156 -1.93 -18.91 -8.31
CA PRO A 156 -2.44 -18.21 -7.11
C PRO A 156 -1.31 -17.78 -6.14
N PRO A 157 -1.55 -16.76 -5.29
CA PRO A 157 -0.56 -16.33 -4.30
C PRO A 157 -0.14 -17.49 -3.40
N PRO A 158 1.17 -17.66 -3.14
CA PRO A 158 1.65 -18.72 -2.26
C PRO A 158 1.21 -18.47 -0.82
N ASP A 159 1.04 -19.54 -0.06
CA ASP A 159 0.82 -19.46 1.38
C ASP A 159 2.07 -18.89 2.08
N VAL A 160 1.86 -18.21 3.22
CA VAL A 160 2.97 -17.59 3.97
C VAL A 160 3.91 -18.64 4.57
N GLU A 161 3.40 -19.77 5.04
CA GLU A 161 4.24 -20.86 5.55
C GLU A 161 4.97 -21.57 4.42
N ASP A 162 4.34 -21.74 3.25
CA ASP A 162 5.01 -22.21 2.04
C ASP A 162 6.16 -21.27 1.66
N MET A 163 5.93 -19.95 1.69
CA MET A 163 6.96 -18.96 1.42
C MET A 163 8.09 -19.00 2.43
N ARG A 164 7.77 -19.17 3.73
CA ARG A 164 8.78 -19.31 4.78
C ARG A 164 9.63 -20.56 4.59
N SER A 165 9.03 -21.66 4.14
CA SER A 165 9.78 -22.90 3.86
C SER A 165 10.73 -22.75 2.67
N LYS A 166 10.32 -22.04 1.61
CA LYS A 166 11.11 -21.85 0.38
C LYS A 166 12.18 -20.77 0.51
N TRP A 167 11.89 -19.73 1.29
CA TRP A 167 12.72 -18.54 1.48
C TRP A 167 12.80 -18.12 2.95
N PRO A 168 13.35 -18.96 3.83
CA PRO A 168 13.34 -18.68 5.27
C PRO A 168 14.10 -17.39 5.62
N PHE A 169 15.12 -17.05 4.85
CA PHE A 169 15.87 -15.81 5.03
C PHE A 169 15.06 -14.55 4.70
N LEU A 170 14.03 -14.59 3.83
CA LEU A 170 13.14 -13.43 3.63
C LEU A 170 12.35 -13.05 4.89
N PHE A 171 12.27 -13.93 5.89
CA PHE A 171 11.60 -13.65 7.15
C PHE A 171 12.57 -13.13 8.23
N ILE A 172 13.80 -12.77 7.86
CA ILE A 172 14.76 -12.10 8.73
C ILE A 172 14.85 -10.61 8.34
N PRO A 173 14.77 -9.66 9.30
CA PRO A 173 14.75 -8.22 9.06
C PRO A 173 15.83 -7.74 8.06
N LYS A 174 17.07 -8.17 8.27
CA LYS A 174 18.22 -7.85 7.41
C LYS A 174 17.95 -8.10 5.91
N PHE A 175 17.31 -9.21 5.58
CA PHE A 175 17.09 -9.60 4.19
C PHE A 175 15.76 -9.09 3.63
N ILE A 176 14.71 -8.95 4.44
CA ILE A 176 13.47 -8.32 3.95
C ILE A 176 13.68 -6.83 3.64
N TYR A 177 14.46 -6.12 4.45
CA TYR A 177 14.82 -4.73 4.16
C TYR A 177 15.69 -4.63 2.91
N ALA A 178 16.67 -5.52 2.75
CA ALA A 178 17.49 -5.56 1.54
C ALA A 178 16.66 -5.91 0.29
N HIS A 179 15.70 -6.83 0.40
CA HIS A 179 14.78 -7.18 -0.68
C HIS A 179 13.89 -6.00 -1.05
N PHE A 180 13.32 -5.31 -0.06
CA PHE A 180 12.49 -4.12 -0.26
C PHE A 180 13.29 -2.99 -0.91
N GLU A 181 14.50 -2.72 -0.43
CA GLU A 181 15.39 -1.70 -1.00
C GLU A 181 15.75 -2.05 -2.45
N LEU A 182 16.03 -3.32 -2.76
CA LEU A 182 16.29 -3.75 -4.12
C LEU A 182 15.06 -3.61 -5.03
N LEU A 183 13.85 -3.80 -4.49
CA LEU A 183 12.58 -3.70 -5.20
C LEU A 183 12.16 -2.25 -5.48
N THR A 184 12.45 -1.32 -4.56
CA THR A 184 11.90 0.05 -4.54
C THR A 184 12.97 1.16 -4.68
N ASP A 185 14.25 0.80 -4.54
CA ASP A 185 15.39 1.71 -4.32
C ASP A 185 15.22 2.64 -3.09
N ILE A 186 14.40 2.23 -2.11
CA ILE A 186 14.18 2.94 -0.84
C ILE A 186 14.76 2.12 0.32
N SER A 187 15.74 2.70 1.02
CA SER A 187 16.24 2.15 2.28
C SER A 187 15.29 2.52 3.42
N VAL A 188 14.41 1.58 3.82
CA VAL A 188 13.38 1.79 4.86
C VAL A 188 13.96 2.43 6.11
N LEU A 189 15.08 1.89 6.57
CA LEU A 189 15.64 2.21 7.86
C LEU A 189 16.30 3.59 7.85
N ARG A 190 17.06 3.90 6.78
CA ARG A 190 17.62 5.23 6.57
C ARG A 190 16.54 6.28 6.37
N THR A 191 15.48 5.97 5.61
CA THR A 191 14.35 6.87 5.41
C THR A 191 13.62 7.16 6.72
N LEU A 192 13.43 6.14 7.56
CA LEU A 192 12.82 6.31 8.88
C LEU A 192 13.69 7.16 9.79
N GLU A 193 15.01 6.92 9.82
CA GLU A 193 15.97 7.70 10.58
C GLU A 193 15.91 9.19 10.22
N ILE A 194 16.02 9.53 8.92
CA ILE A 194 15.90 10.91 8.43
C ILE A 194 14.55 11.52 8.81
N SER A 195 13.46 10.78 8.64
CA SER A 195 12.12 11.25 8.99
C SER A 195 11.99 11.57 10.48
N MET A 196 12.64 10.77 11.35
CA MET A 196 12.66 11.01 12.79
C MET A 196 13.52 12.23 13.16
N GLU A 197 14.63 12.47 12.45
CA GLU A 197 15.46 13.66 12.64
C GLU A 197 14.72 14.94 12.21
N GLU A 198 14.09 14.93 11.03
CA GLU A 198 13.44 16.11 10.44
C GLU A 198 12.09 16.42 11.09
N CYS A 199 11.25 15.42 11.28
CA CYS A 199 9.86 15.61 11.73
C CYS A 199 9.65 15.27 13.20
N GLY A 200 10.48 14.40 13.78
CA GLY A 200 10.28 13.91 15.14
C GLY A 200 10.20 15.05 16.15
N ARG A 201 11.17 15.98 16.14
CA ARG A 201 11.19 17.14 17.06
C ARG A 201 9.94 18.01 16.91
N THR A 202 9.49 18.22 15.69
CA THR A 202 8.29 19.00 15.38
C THR A 202 7.04 18.33 15.94
N ILE A 203 6.92 17.01 15.77
CA ILE A 203 5.80 16.21 16.30
C ILE A 203 5.77 16.27 17.82
N THR A 204 6.90 16.00 18.48
CA THR A 204 6.99 16.05 19.94
C THR A 204 6.68 17.45 20.46
N HIS A 205 7.28 18.49 19.87
CA HIS A 205 7.01 19.87 20.27
C HIS A 205 5.53 20.26 20.11
N TYR A 206 4.88 19.82 19.04
CA TYR A 206 3.45 20.04 18.83
C TYR A 206 2.61 19.45 19.97
N PHE A 207 2.82 18.18 20.31
CA PHE A 207 2.05 17.51 21.35
C PHE A 207 2.38 18.01 22.76
N THR A 208 3.63 18.41 23.04
CA THR A 208 4.00 19.06 24.30
C THR A 208 3.25 20.37 24.51
N ARG A 209 3.09 21.18 23.46
CA ARG A 209 2.36 22.46 23.56
C ARG A 209 0.85 22.29 23.61
N LYS A 210 0.32 21.25 22.95
CA LYS A 210 -1.13 21.02 22.84
C LYS A 210 -1.49 19.55 23.03
N PRO A 211 -1.50 19.02 24.26
CA PRO A 211 -1.94 17.67 24.53
C PRO A 211 -3.44 17.51 24.23
N THR A 212 -3.81 16.64 23.29
CA THR A 212 -5.20 16.54 22.82
C THR A 212 -6.05 15.54 23.60
N ASN A 213 -5.45 14.57 24.28
CA ASN A 213 -6.14 13.56 25.08
C ASN A 213 -5.29 13.09 26.27
N ASN A 214 -5.86 12.24 27.13
CA ASN A 214 -5.17 11.73 28.31
C ASN A 214 -4.02 10.77 27.94
N ASP A 215 -4.12 10.04 26.85
CA ASP A 215 -3.09 9.10 26.42
C ASP A 215 -1.80 9.82 26.01
N ILE A 216 -1.92 10.93 25.26
CA ILE A 216 -0.78 11.81 24.92
C ILE A 216 -0.17 12.41 26.19
N LYS A 217 -0.98 12.85 27.15
CA LYS A 217 -0.47 13.35 28.45
C LYS A 217 0.31 12.26 29.20
N ASN A 218 -0.21 11.02 29.18
CA ASN A 218 0.44 9.88 29.80
C ASN A 218 1.78 9.57 29.12
N VAL A 219 1.85 9.58 27.78
CA VAL A 219 3.10 9.41 27.02
C VAL A 219 4.11 10.50 27.38
N LEU A 220 3.71 11.77 27.38
CA LEU A 220 4.59 12.90 27.71
C LEU A 220 5.08 12.88 29.17
N SER A 221 4.28 12.33 30.09
CA SER A 221 4.63 12.26 31.52
C SER A 221 5.69 11.22 31.87
N LYS A 222 5.96 10.27 30.96
CA LYS A 222 6.92 9.16 31.20
C LYS A 222 8.41 9.55 31.09
N GLY A 223 8.73 10.80 30.76
CA GLY A 223 10.09 11.34 30.81
C GLY A 223 11.02 10.90 29.67
N GLU A 224 12.15 11.60 29.51
CA GLU A 224 13.14 11.50 28.42
C GLU A 224 13.94 10.17 28.34
N ASP A 225 13.62 9.18 29.16
CA ASP A 225 14.39 7.92 29.23
C ASP A 225 14.13 7.01 28.01
N ASP A 226 13.01 7.22 27.31
CA ASP A 226 12.70 6.55 26.05
C ASP A 226 13.30 7.29 24.84
N LYS A 227 14.00 6.53 23.97
CA LYS A 227 14.57 7.03 22.71
C LYS A 227 13.53 7.85 21.95
N MET A 228 13.89 9.05 21.52
CA MET A 228 13.02 10.03 20.85
C MET A 228 12.05 9.43 19.81
N ALA A 229 12.50 8.47 19.00
CA ALA A 229 11.65 7.82 18.01
C ALA A 229 10.52 6.96 18.62
N LEU A 230 10.77 6.27 19.73
CA LEU A 230 9.74 5.52 20.44
C LEU A 230 8.68 6.48 20.98
N CYS A 231 9.11 7.60 21.56
CA CYS A 231 8.20 8.67 22.01
C CYS A 231 7.34 9.21 20.86
N VAL A 232 7.94 9.52 19.70
CA VAL A 232 7.19 9.97 18.51
C VAL A 232 6.15 8.95 18.07
N VAL A 233 6.52 7.66 17.98
CA VAL A 233 5.57 6.61 17.60
C VAL A 233 4.44 6.51 18.63
N GLN A 234 4.75 6.51 19.93
CA GLN A 234 3.74 6.48 20.99
C GLN A 234 2.78 7.67 20.92
N LEU A 235 3.29 8.88 20.64
CA LEU A 235 2.47 10.08 20.47
C LEU A 235 1.54 9.97 19.26
N LEU A 236 2.03 9.48 18.12
CA LEU A 236 1.22 9.28 16.92
C LEU A 236 0.13 8.23 17.16
N MET A 237 0.47 7.09 17.76
CA MET A 237 -0.48 6.03 18.10
C MET A 237 -1.58 6.56 19.05
N ALA A 238 -1.20 7.29 20.10
CA ALA A 238 -2.13 7.91 21.04
C ALA A 238 -3.01 8.99 20.38
N HIS A 239 -2.49 9.70 19.38
CA HIS A 239 -3.26 10.69 18.62
C HIS A 239 -4.31 10.04 17.73
N PHE A 240 -3.97 8.94 17.05
CA PHE A 240 -4.88 8.22 16.16
C PHE A 240 -5.76 7.18 16.88
N GLY A 241 -5.56 6.98 18.19
CA GLY A 241 -6.31 6.00 18.98
C GLY A 241 -5.92 4.55 18.68
N GLU A 242 -4.69 4.32 18.20
CA GLU A 242 -4.17 3.00 17.89
C GLU A 242 -3.47 2.36 19.09
N ASN A 243 -3.55 1.03 19.22
CA ASN A 243 -2.96 0.29 20.33
C ASN A 243 -1.50 -0.13 20.02
N LEU A 244 -0.60 0.15 20.97
CA LEU A 244 0.82 -0.21 20.90
C LEU A 244 1.08 -1.73 20.89
N THR A 245 0.18 -2.55 21.43
CA THR A 245 0.42 -4.00 21.60
C THR A 245 0.55 -4.77 20.29
N GLY A 246 0.05 -4.22 19.16
CA GLY A 246 0.22 -4.82 17.84
C GLY A 246 1.54 -4.46 17.15
N LEU A 247 2.22 -3.40 17.62
CA LEU A 247 3.42 -2.84 16.99
C LEU A 247 4.68 -3.10 17.82
N PHE A 248 4.56 -3.07 19.15
CA PHE A 248 5.65 -3.33 20.07
C PHE A 248 5.38 -4.59 20.88
N LEU A 249 6.32 -5.54 20.79
CA LEU A 249 6.44 -6.62 21.77
C LEU A 249 7.34 -6.12 22.89
N PHE A 250 6.74 -5.73 24.02
CA PHE A 250 7.48 -5.48 25.25
C PHE A 250 7.93 -6.83 25.80
N THR A 251 9.15 -7.27 25.46
CA THR A 251 9.73 -8.45 26.11
C THR A 251 10.18 -8.06 27.51
N ASP A 252 9.60 -8.71 28.53
CA ASP A 252 9.91 -8.45 29.94
C ASP A 252 11.43 -8.47 30.18
N LEU A 253 11.95 -7.30 30.54
CA LEU A 253 13.35 -7.03 30.87
C LEU A 253 13.66 -7.60 32.26
N MET A 254 13.85 -8.92 32.37
CA MET A 254 14.60 -9.49 33.49
C MET A 254 15.73 -10.44 33.09
N LEU A 255 15.93 -10.69 31.79
CA LEU A 255 17.11 -11.42 31.32
C LEU A 255 17.62 -10.82 30.02
N ARG A 256 18.82 -10.24 30.10
CA ARG A 256 19.65 -9.69 29.02
C ARG A 256 19.48 -8.20 28.74
N GLN A 257 19.98 -7.41 29.69
CA GLN A 257 20.94 -6.37 29.32
C GLN A 257 21.85 -6.88 28.18
N THR A 258 21.99 -6.05 27.14
CA THR A 258 22.99 -6.09 26.05
C THR A 258 22.63 -6.62 24.63
N LEU A 259 21.40 -7.01 24.24
CA LEU A 259 21.17 -7.43 22.83
C LEU A 259 19.74 -7.23 22.26
N MET A 260 19.09 -6.07 22.46
CA MET A 260 17.96 -5.63 21.60
C MET A 260 18.12 -4.16 21.20
N TYR A 261 19.26 -3.87 20.59
CA TYR A 261 19.44 -2.66 19.81
C TYR A 261 18.82 -2.89 18.42
N LEU A 262 17.89 -2.01 18.03
CA LEU A 262 17.54 -1.71 16.63
C LEU A 262 16.79 -2.80 15.84
N GLN A 263 15.53 -3.06 16.18
CA GLN A 263 14.56 -3.63 15.21
C GLN A 263 13.52 -2.63 14.70
N VAL A 264 13.63 -1.35 15.07
CA VAL A 264 12.77 -0.30 14.51
C VAL A 264 13.58 0.87 13.93
N LEU A 265 14.91 0.88 14.01
CA LEU A 265 15.69 2.08 13.60
C LEU A 265 17.17 1.88 13.19
N ALA A 266 17.60 0.71 12.69
CA ALA A 266 18.93 0.58 12.04
C ALA A 266 18.75 0.18 10.60
#